data_AF-A0AA92U7U5-F1
#
_entry.id   AF-A0AA92U7U5-F1
#
_cell.length_a   1.000
_cell.length_b   1.000
_cell.length_c   1.000
_cell.angle_alpha   90.00
_cell.angle_beta   90.00
_cell.angle_gamma   90.00
#
_symmetry.space_group_name_H-M   'P 1'
#
loop_
_entity.id
_entity.type
_entity.pdbx_description
1 polymer ?
#
loop_
_entity_poly.entity_id
_entity_poly.type
_entity_poly.pdbx_seq_one_letter_code
_entity_poly.pdbx_strand_id
1 'polypeptide(L)'
;CDIMSPKVFTKHKKELLAKIKTWSKSSHVYTCRFGIGALMSHYLDKDFKAEYLEIPASVRSEEYYVKMMVAWFFATALAKQWDQAIPYIEQNRLAPWTHNKTIQKAIESYRITPEQKEYLRTLKIK
;
A
#
# COMPACT_ATOMS: atom_id res chain seq x y z
N CYS A 1 -15.94 4.83 5.95
CA CYS A 1 -15.20 4.48 7.18
C CYS A 1 -13.69 4.76 7.08
N ASP A 2 -13.24 5.78 6.35
CA ASP A 2 -11.81 6.16 6.26
C ASP A 2 -11.42 7.31 7.23
N ILE A 3 -12.33 7.73 8.13
CA ILE A 3 -12.21 8.97 8.93
C ILE A 3 -11.62 8.77 10.34
N MET A 4 -11.48 7.53 10.84
CA MET A 4 -10.86 7.33 12.16
C MET A 4 -9.34 7.17 12.05
N SER A 5 -8.63 8.30 12.01
CA SER A 5 -7.22 8.41 12.40
C SER A 5 -7.12 9.36 13.59
N PRO A 6 -7.42 8.90 14.81
CA PRO A 6 -7.32 9.74 16.00
C PRO A 6 -5.87 10.19 16.18
N LYS A 7 -5.64 11.46 16.49
CA LYS A 7 -4.30 12.05 16.68
C LYS A 7 -3.43 11.29 17.69
N VAL A 8 -4.03 10.47 18.57
CA VAL A 8 -3.31 9.60 19.52
C VAL A 8 -2.39 8.58 18.82
N PHE A 9 -2.71 8.19 17.59
CA PHE A 9 -1.95 7.22 16.80
C PHE A 9 -0.55 7.72 16.41
N THR A 10 -0.33 9.03 16.36
CA THR A 10 1.02 9.57 16.13
C THR A 10 1.92 9.51 17.37
N LYS A 11 1.35 9.38 18.57
CA LYS A 11 2.10 9.28 19.84
C LYS A 11 2.46 7.84 20.21
N HIS A 12 1.64 6.85 19.82
CA HIS A 12 1.82 5.42 20.17
C HIS A 12 2.12 4.55 18.93
N LYS A 13 3.13 4.92 18.14
CA LYS A 13 3.41 4.26 16.85
C LYS A 13 3.76 2.77 16.98
N LYS A 14 4.57 2.37 17.98
CA LYS A 14 4.95 0.96 18.15
C LYS A 14 3.72 0.06 18.41
N GLU A 15 2.83 0.48 19.30
CA GLU A 15 1.59 -0.25 19.62
C GLU A 15 0.63 -0.28 18.43
N LEU A 16 0.51 0.84 17.71
CA LEU A 16 -0.31 0.93 16.50
C LEU A 16 0.19 -0.01 15.41
N LEU A 17 1.51 -0.13 15.20
CA LEU A 17 2.07 -1.06 14.21
C LEU A 17 1.71 -2.51 14.56
N ALA A 18 1.75 -2.89 15.83
CA ALA A 18 1.33 -4.22 16.26
C ALA A 18 -0.16 -4.47 15.92
N LYS A 19 -1.03 -3.50 16.19
CA LYS A 19 -2.46 -3.58 15.83
C LYS A 19 -2.68 -3.62 14.32
N ILE A 20 -1.95 -2.83 13.54
CA ILE A 20 -1.99 -2.86 12.07
C ILE A 20 -1.65 -4.26 11.54
N LYS A 21 -0.60 -4.89 12.07
CA LYS A 21 -0.23 -6.27 11.69
C LYS A 21 -1.37 -7.24 11.98
N THR A 22 -2.06 -7.11 13.12
CA THR A 22 -3.25 -7.92 13.43
C THR A 22 -4.42 -7.62 12.49
N TRP A 23 -4.75 -6.35 12.27
CA TRP A 23 -5.90 -5.95 11.45
C TRP A 23 -5.71 -6.34 9.99
N SER A 24 -4.53 -6.13 9.42
CA SER A 24 -4.21 -6.50 8.03
C SER A 24 -4.38 -7.99 7.74
N LYS A 25 -4.32 -8.86 8.77
CA LYS A 25 -4.54 -10.31 8.67
C LYS A 25 -5.97 -10.74 9.03
N SER A 26 -6.86 -9.80 9.35
CA SER A 26 -8.25 -10.10 9.69
C SER A 26 -9.01 -10.66 8.49
N SER A 27 -9.86 -11.66 8.72
CA SER A 27 -10.83 -12.16 7.73
C SER A 27 -11.94 -11.15 7.42
N HIS A 28 -12.17 -10.17 8.29
CA HIS A 28 -13.15 -9.12 8.07
C HIS A 28 -12.60 -8.05 7.12
N VAL A 29 -13.21 -7.93 5.94
CA VAL A 29 -12.81 -7.05 4.82
C VAL A 29 -12.48 -5.63 5.28
N TYR A 30 -13.37 -5.00 6.04
CA TYR A 30 -13.19 -3.61 6.47
C TYR A 30 -12.13 -3.45 7.57
N THR A 31 -11.90 -4.47 8.40
CA THR A 31 -10.81 -4.49 9.39
C THR A 31 -9.46 -4.62 8.69
N CYS A 32 -9.36 -5.52 7.71
CA CYS A 32 -8.17 -5.67 6.87
C CYS A 32 -7.85 -4.37 6.14
N ARG A 33 -8.83 -3.81 5.43
CA ARG A 33 -8.72 -2.53 4.74
C ARG A 33 -8.28 -1.41 5.69
N PHE A 34 -8.88 -1.32 6.88
CA PHE A 34 -8.51 -0.33 7.88
C PHE A 34 -7.05 -0.47 8.33
N GLY A 35 -6.58 -1.70 8.58
CA GLY A 35 -5.18 -1.96 8.93
C GLY A 35 -4.21 -1.44 7.87
N ILE A 36 -4.48 -1.74 6.59
CA ILE A 36 -3.63 -1.29 5.47
C ILE A 36 -3.73 0.24 5.30
N GLY A 37 -4.92 0.83 5.45
CA GLY A 37 -5.12 2.28 5.38
C GLY A 37 -4.42 3.05 6.49
N ALA A 38 -4.41 2.51 7.71
CA ALA A 38 -3.66 3.06 8.83
C ALA A 38 -2.15 2.98 8.59
N LEU A 39 -1.66 1.87 8.01
CA LEU A 39 -0.26 1.75 7.61
C LEU A 39 0.13 2.82 6.58
N MET A 40 -0.68 2.99 5.53
CA MET A 40 -0.47 3.97 4.47
C MET A 40 -0.37 5.41 5.02
N SER A 41 -1.25 5.75 5.96
CA SER A 41 -1.38 7.12 6.49
C SER A 41 -0.26 7.50 7.46
N HIS A 42 0.31 6.54 8.19
CA HIS A 42 1.22 6.82 9.30
C HIS A 42 2.68 6.38 9.07
N TYR A 43 2.94 5.47 8.13
CA TYR A 43 4.24 4.80 8.03
C TYR A 43 4.89 4.85 6.65
N LEU A 44 4.40 5.67 5.71
CA LEU A 44 5.02 5.85 4.39
C LEU A 44 5.88 7.12 4.27
N ASP A 45 5.95 7.97 5.30
CA ASP A 45 6.83 9.16 5.35
C ASP A 45 7.97 8.97 6.37
N LYS A 46 8.05 9.82 7.40
CA LYS A 46 9.19 9.93 8.33
C LYS A 46 9.52 8.65 9.08
N ASP A 47 8.52 7.81 9.36
CA ASP A 47 8.68 6.57 10.12
C ASP A 47 8.79 5.33 9.23
N PHE A 48 8.98 5.52 7.93
CA PHE A 48 9.01 4.43 6.97
C PHE A 48 10.16 3.45 7.22
N LYS A 49 9.84 2.18 7.02
CA LYS A 49 10.79 1.09 6.92
C LYS A 49 10.37 0.18 5.77
N ALA A 50 11.35 -0.31 5.00
CA ALA A 50 11.10 -1.17 3.85
C ALA A 50 10.27 -2.42 4.21
N GLU A 51 10.48 -2.99 5.40
CA GLU A 51 9.73 -4.14 5.92
C GLU A 51 8.21 -3.91 6.02
N TYR A 52 7.74 -2.66 6.05
CA TYR A 52 6.31 -2.37 6.13
C TYR A 52 5.60 -2.65 4.81
N LEU A 53 6.30 -2.60 3.67
CA LEU A 53 5.73 -2.93 2.37
C LEU A 53 5.33 -4.42 2.28
N GLU A 54 5.99 -5.29 3.07
CA GLU A 54 5.68 -6.72 3.14
C GLU A 54 4.30 -6.99 3.72
N ILE A 55 3.82 -6.13 4.63
CA ILE A 55 2.52 -6.31 5.29
C ILE A 55 1.40 -6.39 4.23
N PRO A 56 1.15 -5.35 3.40
CA PRO A 56 0.12 -5.43 2.36
C PRO A 56 0.50 -6.35 1.20
N ALA A 57 1.78 -6.57 0.89
CA ALA A 57 2.19 -7.54 -0.14
C ALA A 57 1.81 -8.99 0.22
N SER A 58 1.84 -9.32 1.52
CA SER A 58 1.47 -10.65 2.02
C SER A 58 -0.04 -10.89 2.10
N VAL A 59 -0.87 -9.85 1.92
CA VAL A 59 -2.33 -9.98 1.99
C VAL A 59 -2.85 -10.68 0.74
N ARG A 60 -3.33 -11.93 0.93
CA ARG A 60 -4.04 -12.70 -0.09
C ARG A 60 -5.53 -12.63 0.20
N SER A 61 -6.24 -11.81 -0.57
CA SER A 61 -7.70 -11.64 -0.44
C SER A 61 -8.30 -11.39 -1.82
N GLU A 62 -9.41 -12.08 -2.12
CA GLU A 62 -10.17 -11.85 -3.35
C GLU A 62 -11.18 -10.70 -3.24
N GLU A 63 -11.32 -10.15 -2.03
CA GLU A 63 -12.25 -9.07 -1.73
C GLU A 63 -11.82 -7.78 -2.41
N TYR A 64 -12.71 -7.23 -3.24
CA TYR A 64 -12.42 -6.07 -4.08
C TYR A 64 -11.87 -4.89 -3.26
N TYR A 65 -12.47 -4.59 -2.10
CA TYR A 65 -12.06 -3.46 -1.27
C TYR A 65 -10.68 -3.66 -0.63
N VAL A 66 -10.27 -4.90 -0.37
CA VAL A 66 -8.92 -5.20 0.13
C VAL A 66 -7.92 -5.08 -1.01
N LYS A 67 -8.19 -5.69 -2.17
CA LYS A 67 -7.32 -5.56 -3.35
C LYS A 67 -7.12 -4.10 -3.75
N MET A 68 -8.18 -3.29 -3.74
CA MET A 68 -8.10 -1.86 -4.02
C MET A 68 -7.25 -1.11 -2.98
N MET A 69 -7.39 -1.44 -1.70
CA MET A 69 -6.61 -0.80 -0.64
C MET A 69 -5.11 -1.12 -0.77
N VAL A 70 -4.75 -2.36 -1.10
CA VAL A 70 -3.35 -2.72 -1.41
C VAL A 70 -2.85 -1.95 -2.63
N ALA A 71 -3.67 -1.82 -3.67
CA ALA A 71 -3.29 -1.07 -4.87
C ALA A 71 -3.01 0.41 -4.56
N TRP A 72 -3.89 1.06 -3.78
CA TRP A 72 -3.68 2.44 -3.31
C TRP A 72 -2.49 2.59 -2.39
N PHE A 73 -2.24 1.62 -1.51
CA PHE A 73 -1.07 1.60 -0.65
C PHE A 73 0.20 1.65 -1.49
N PHE A 74 0.35 0.74 -2.46
CA PHE A 74 1.56 0.70 -3.29
C PHE A 74 1.68 1.89 -4.23
N ALA A 75 0.58 2.42 -4.77
CA ALA A 75 0.64 3.65 -5.57
C ALA A 75 1.12 4.86 -4.73
N THR A 76 0.72 4.91 -3.46
CA THR A 76 1.20 5.91 -2.50
C THR A 76 2.66 5.67 -2.11
N ALA A 77 3.06 4.41 -1.93
CA ALA A 77 4.44 4.04 -1.64
C ALA A 77 5.38 4.38 -2.81
N LEU A 78 4.97 4.15 -4.07
CA LEU A 78 5.72 4.57 -5.26
C LEU A 78 5.95 6.09 -5.28
N ALA A 79 4.96 6.87 -4.85
CA ALA A 79 5.07 8.33 -4.80
C ALA A 79 5.97 8.85 -3.67
N LYS A 80 6.15 8.09 -2.58
CA LYS A 80 6.86 8.54 -1.37
C LYS A 80 8.22 7.88 -1.15
N GLN A 81 8.34 6.63 -1.57
CA GLN A 81 9.43 5.69 -1.25
C GLN A 81 9.76 4.86 -2.51
N TRP A 82 9.96 5.55 -3.64
CA TRP A 82 10.10 4.94 -4.97
C TRP A 82 11.05 3.73 -4.98
N ASP A 83 12.30 3.93 -4.55
CA ASP A 83 13.36 2.90 -4.60
C ASP A 83 13.01 1.63 -3.81
N GLN A 84 12.17 1.75 -2.79
CA GLN A 84 11.78 0.64 -1.93
C GLN A 84 10.49 -0.03 -2.42
N ALA A 85 9.62 0.72 -3.11
CA ALA A 85 8.34 0.23 -3.62
C ALA A 85 8.43 -0.37 -5.03
N ILE A 86 9.29 0.16 -5.91
CA ILE A 86 9.41 -0.31 -7.30
C ILE A 86 9.76 -1.80 -7.44
N PRO A 87 10.60 -2.42 -6.57
CA PRO A 87 10.93 -3.85 -6.71
C PRO A 87 9.70 -4.77 -6.57
N TYR A 88 8.65 -4.34 -5.87
CA TYR A 88 7.41 -5.12 -5.74
C TYR A 88 6.63 -5.21 -7.05
N ILE A 89 6.78 -4.21 -7.91
CA ILE A 89 6.20 -4.20 -9.24
C ILE A 89 7.12 -4.94 -10.20
N GLU A 90 8.43 -4.65 -10.22
CA GLU A 90 9.38 -5.32 -11.12
C GLU A 90 9.40 -6.86 -10.93
N GLN A 91 9.28 -7.33 -9.69
CA GLN A 91 9.33 -8.75 -9.36
C GLN A 91 7.94 -9.40 -9.29
N ASN A 92 6.88 -8.71 -9.74
CA ASN A 92 5.49 -9.21 -9.72
C ASN A 92 5.05 -9.77 -8.36
N ARG A 93 5.41 -9.10 -7.26
CA ARG A 93 5.14 -9.59 -5.90
C ARG A 93 3.67 -9.46 -5.50
N LEU A 94 2.89 -8.66 -6.24
CA LEU A 94 1.46 -8.45 -6.04
C LEU A 94 0.64 -9.35 -6.96
N ALA A 95 -0.58 -9.68 -6.55
CA ALA A 95 -1.52 -10.41 -7.42
C ALA A 95 -1.77 -9.61 -8.73
N PRO A 96 -1.94 -10.27 -9.89
CA PRO A 96 -1.97 -9.58 -11.20
C PRO A 96 -2.95 -8.40 -11.30
N TRP A 97 -4.16 -8.57 -10.75
CA TRP A 97 -5.15 -7.49 -10.70
C TRP A 97 -4.65 -6.30 -9.88
N THR A 98 -4.14 -6.55 -8.67
CA THR A 98 -3.64 -5.52 -7.75
C THR A 98 -2.43 -4.81 -8.33
N HIS A 99 -1.51 -5.56 -8.94
CA HIS A 99 -0.33 -5.03 -9.63
C HIS A 99 -0.71 -4.03 -10.73
N ASN A 100 -1.57 -4.44 -11.66
CA ASN A 100 -2.03 -3.58 -12.74
C ASN A 100 -2.83 -2.39 -12.21
N LYS A 101 -3.57 -2.57 -11.12
CA LYS A 101 -4.32 -1.49 -10.45
C LYS A 101 -3.40 -0.49 -9.76
N THR A 102 -2.31 -0.96 -9.14
CA THR A 102 -1.26 -0.09 -8.58
C THR A 102 -0.66 0.76 -9.66
N ILE A 103 -0.26 0.17 -10.80
CA ILE A 103 0.29 0.91 -11.94
C ILE A 103 -0.71 1.95 -12.41
N GLN A 104 -1.98 1.57 -12.62
CA GLN A 104 -3.03 2.52 -13.01
C GLN A 104 -3.11 3.72 -12.03
N LYS A 105 -3.17 3.44 -10.73
CA LYS A 105 -3.27 4.50 -9.71
C LYS A 105 -2.03 5.38 -9.62
N ALA A 106 -0.85 4.80 -9.81
CA ALA A 106 0.40 5.53 -9.83
C ALA A 106 0.48 6.46 -11.05
N ILE A 107 0.13 5.99 -12.25
CA ILE A 107 0.20 6.82 -13.46
C ILE A 107 -0.84 7.95 -13.48
N GLU A 108 -2.02 7.73 -12.88
CA GLU A 108 -3.06 8.74 -12.68
C GLU A 108 -2.66 9.80 -11.62
N SER A 109 -1.64 9.52 -10.81
CA SER A 109 -1.16 10.44 -9.78
C SER A 109 -0.28 11.56 -10.36
N TYR A 110 -0.41 12.77 -9.81
CA TYR A 110 0.51 13.88 -10.09
C TYR A 110 1.81 13.84 -9.27
N ARG A 111 1.95 12.86 -8.36
CA ARG A 111 3.08 12.78 -7.41
C ARG A 111 4.31 12.05 -7.93
N ILE A 112 4.24 11.46 -9.13
CA ILE A 112 5.37 10.78 -9.78
C ILE A 112 5.66 11.44 -11.14
N THR A 113 6.91 11.36 -11.59
CA THR A 113 7.37 12.04 -12.81
C THR A 113 6.82 11.36 -14.07
N PRO A 114 6.75 12.06 -15.22
CA PRO A 114 6.38 11.44 -16.49
C PRO A 114 7.21 10.20 -16.84
N GLU A 115 8.51 10.23 -16.57
CA GLU A 115 9.44 9.13 -16.85
C GLU A 115 9.10 7.89 -16.01
N GLN A 116 8.81 8.10 -14.72
CA GLN A 116 8.34 7.04 -13.82
C GLN A 116 7.02 6.44 -14.32
N LYS A 117 6.11 7.26 -14.88
CA LYS A 117 4.85 6.77 -15.46
C LYS A 117 5.10 5.90 -16.68
N GLU A 118 5.95 6.34 -17.60
CA GLU A 118 6.32 5.55 -18.78
C GLU A 118 6.95 4.22 -18.38
N TYR A 119 7.87 4.25 -17.40
CA TYR A 119 8.48 3.02 -16.88
C TYR A 119 7.43 2.05 -16.33
N LEU A 120 6.53 2.51 -15.47
CA LEU A 120 5.47 1.68 -14.89
C LEU A 120 4.53 1.08 -15.95
N ARG A 121 4.28 1.78 -17.07
CA ARG A 121 3.46 1.23 -18.17
C ARG A 121 4.08 -0.03 -18.77
N THR A 122 5.41 -0.11 -18.84
CA THR A 122 6.13 -1.28 -19.36
C THR A 122 5.98 -2.52 -18.46
N LEU A 123 5.70 -2.31 -17.17
CA LEU A 123 5.61 -3.36 -16.16
C LEU A 123 4.21 -3.95 -16.01
N LYS A 124 3.22 -3.56 -16.82
CA LYS A 124 1.86 -4.15 -16.74
C LYS A 124 1.89 -5.62 -17.14
N ILE A 125 1.23 -6.45 -16.33
CA ILE A 125 1.04 -7.88 -16.62
C ILE A 125 -0.05 -8.01 -17.68
N LYS A 126 0.21 -8.82 -18.71
CA LYS A 126 -0.72 -9.12 -19.82
C LYS A 126 -1.61 -10.31 -19.48
#